data_AF-A0A1Y1L914-F1
#
_entry.id   AF-A0A1Y1L914-F1
#
_cell.length_a   1.000
_cell.length_b   1.000
_cell.length_c   1.000
_cell.angle_alpha   90.00
_cell.angle_beta   90.00
_cell.angle_gamma   90.00
#
_symmetry.space_group_name_H-M   'P 1'
#
loop_
_entity.id
_entity.type
_entity.pdbx_description
1 polymer ?
#
loop_
_entity_poly.entity_id
_entity_poly.type
_entity_poly.pdbx_seq_one_letter_code
_entity_poly.pdbx_strand_id
1 'polypeptide(L)'
;MEFIVEPAKGIIQPKSTTYFRVECLSTTEGQFSKEFWIKCETPLRVGMVGKIIRPQLQVIHENALRHFTFIDFPKTYVGTSTSKLFLIKNFSSLPGIYCILAEVDDTIVDLRYASRKQADFQNFSVKQVEGIMEKFESRIVEVT
;
A
#
# COMPACT_ATOMS: atom_id res chain seq x y z
N MET A 1 15.64 7.00 -13.87
CA MET A 1 15.26 5.60 -14.08
C MET A 1 16.32 4.91 -14.91
N GLU A 2 16.95 3.91 -14.34
CA GLU A 2 18.08 3.18 -14.90
C GLU A 2 17.66 1.74 -15.19
N PHE A 3 18.20 1.16 -16.26
CA PHE A 3 18.02 -0.24 -16.59
C PHE A 3 19.35 -0.93 -16.64
N ILE A 4 19.40 -2.07 -15.98
CA ILE A 4 20.57 -2.94 -15.97
C ILE A 4 20.16 -4.24 -16.66
N VAL A 5 20.87 -4.61 -17.72
CA VAL A 5 20.65 -5.86 -18.45
C VAL A 5 21.89 -6.72 -18.33
N GLU A 6 21.74 -7.91 -17.76
CA GLU A 6 22.84 -8.81 -17.46
C GLU A 6 22.57 -10.24 -17.94
N PRO A 7 23.48 -10.85 -18.73
CA PRO A 7 24.71 -10.27 -19.26
C PRO A 7 24.45 -9.28 -20.41
N ALA A 8 25.24 -8.21 -20.52
CA ALA A 8 25.11 -7.22 -21.60
C ALA A 8 25.59 -7.73 -22.97
N LYS A 9 26.35 -8.83 -23.00
CA LYS A 9 26.87 -9.48 -24.22
C LYS A 9 27.11 -10.97 -23.95
N GLY A 10 27.06 -11.79 -24.99
CA GLY A 10 27.32 -13.23 -24.91
C GLY A 10 27.21 -13.93 -26.26
N ILE A 11 27.46 -15.24 -26.26
CA ILE A 11 27.31 -16.11 -27.43
C ILE A 11 26.19 -17.11 -27.11
N ILE A 12 25.22 -17.23 -28.02
CA ILE A 12 24.14 -18.22 -27.92
C ILE A 12 24.51 -19.39 -28.83
N GLN A 13 24.61 -20.59 -28.27
CA GLN A 13 24.90 -21.78 -29.06
C GLN A 13 23.67 -22.21 -29.88
N PRO A 14 23.86 -22.89 -31.02
CA PRO A 14 22.76 -23.45 -31.79
C PRO A 14 21.86 -24.32 -30.93
N LYS A 15 20.54 -24.13 -31.05
CA LYS A 15 19.51 -24.88 -30.29
C LYS A 15 19.64 -24.73 -28.77
N SER A 16 20.23 -23.64 -28.29
CA SER A 16 20.32 -23.33 -26.85
C SER A 16 19.43 -22.15 -26.46
N THR A 17 19.12 -22.06 -25.17
CA THR A 17 18.40 -20.93 -24.56
C THR A 17 19.34 -20.23 -23.59
N THR A 18 19.35 -18.90 -23.63
CA THR A 18 20.08 -18.06 -22.66
C THR A 18 19.08 -17.11 -22.00
N TYR A 19 19.22 -16.94 -20.69
CA TYR A 19 18.44 -15.99 -19.92
C TYR A 19 19.29 -14.76 -19.62
N PHE A 20 18.67 -13.59 -19.64
CA PHE A 20 19.25 -12.36 -19.13
C PHE A 20 18.29 -11.76 -18.10
N ARG A 21 18.86 -11.15 -17.06
CA ARG A 21 18.15 -10.40 -16.03
C ARG A 21 18.01 -8.96 -16.49
N VAL A 22 16.81 -8.39 -16.31
CA VAL A 22 16.58 -6.97 -16.50
C VAL A 22 16.11 -6.36 -15.18
N GLU A 23 16.88 -5.42 -14.67
CA GLU A 23 16.55 -4.68 -13.45
C GLU A 23 16.18 -3.24 -13.81
N CYS A 24 15.13 -2.73 -13.16
CA CYS A 24 14.67 -1.35 -13.31
C CYS A 24 14.80 -0.66 -11.97
N LEU A 25 15.60 0.41 -11.93
CA LEU A 25 15.83 1.21 -10.75
C LEU A 25 15.27 2.62 -10.97
N SER A 26 14.42 3.08 -10.06
CA SER A 26 13.89 4.45 -10.10
C SER A 26 13.61 4.95 -8.70
N THR A 27 13.90 6.23 -8.49
CA THR A 27 13.53 6.99 -7.30
C THR A 27 12.21 7.74 -7.45
N THR A 28 11.66 7.77 -8.68
CA THR A 28 10.45 8.52 -9.02
C THR A 28 9.30 7.56 -9.29
N GLU A 29 8.18 7.78 -8.60
CA GLU A 29 6.92 7.09 -8.85
C GLU A 29 6.32 7.47 -10.20
N GLY A 30 5.56 6.55 -10.80
CA GLY A 30 4.83 6.82 -12.02
C GLY A 30 4.84 5.67 -13.00
N GLN A 31 4.17 5.88 -14.12
CA GLN A 31 4.26 4.96 -15.25
C GLN A 31 5.60 5.14 -15.95
N PHE A 32 6.14 4.04 -16.46
CA PHE A 32 7.30 4.07 -17.31
C PHE A 32 7.09 3.19 -18.54
N SER A 33 7.70 3.63 -19.63
CA SER A 33 7.83 2.87 -20.86
C SER A 33 9.24 3.08 -21.38
N LYS A 34 9.97 1.99 -21.62
CA LYS A 34 11.30 2.05 -22.23
C LYS A 34 11.53 0.80 -23.06
N GLU A 35 12.52 0.89 -23.92
CA GLU A 35 12.94 -0.21 -24.77
C GLU A 35 14.45 -0.33 -24.78
N PHE A 36 14.92 -1.54 -25.08
CA PHE A 36 16.31 -1.80 -25.42
C PHE A 36 16.38 -2.77 -26.59
N TRP A 37 17.55 -2.82 -27.21
CA TRP A 37 17.80 -3.61 -28.40
C TRP A 37 18.79 -4.73 -28.10
N ILE A 38 18.46 -5.94 -28.53
CA ILE A 38 19.39 -7.06 -28.58
C ILE A 38 20.04 -7.02 -29.96
N LYS A 39 21.36 -6.78 -29.97
CA LYS A 39 22.16 -6.72 -31.19
C LYS A 39 22.56 -8.13 -31.59
N CYS A 40 21.94 -8.67 -32.63
CA CYS A 40 22.29 -9.91 -33.30
C CYS A 40 22.07 -9.74 -34.82
N GLU A 41 22.19 -10.81 -35.61
CA GLU A 41 22.05 -10.76 -37.09
C GLU A 41 20.73 -10.08 -37.53
N THR A 42 19.64 -10.40 -36.84
CA THR A 42 18.36 -9.69 -36.95
C THR A 42 18.07 -8.97 -35.63
N PRO A 43 18.29 -7.64 -35.54
CA PRO A 43 18.11 -6.89 -34.30
C PRO A 43 16.72 -7.07 -33.70
N LEU A 44 16.66 -7.40 -32.41
CA LEU A 44 15.40 -7.57 -31.68
C LEU A 44 15.17 -6.37 -30.76
N ARG A 45 13.94 -5.85 -30.79
CA ARG A 45 13.50 -4.78 -29.90
C ARG A 45 12.68 -5.38 -28.76
N VAL A 46 13.06 -5.05 -27.53
CA VAL A 46 12.34 -5.45 -26.32
C VAL A 46 11.76 -4.21 -25.67
N GLY A 47 10.42 -4.12 -25.65
CA GLY A 47 9.69 -3.06 -24.96
C GLY A 47 9.30 -3.48 -23.55
N MET A 48 9.39 -2.55 -22.61
CA MET A 48 9.01 -2.73 -21.21
C MET A 48 8.12 -1.60 -20.75
N VAL A 49 6.98 -1.95 -20.16
CA VAL A 49 6.04 -1.01 -19.57
C VAL A 49 5.77 -1.45 -18.14
N GLY A 50 5.75 -0.49 -17.22
CA GLY A 50 5.47 -0.77 -15.82
C GLY A 50 5.09 0.47 -15.04
N LYS A 51 4.84 0.30 -13.75
CA LYS A 51 4.54 1.38 -12.82
C LYS A 51 5.43 1.24 -11.60
N ILE A 52 6.21 2.29 -11.32
CA ILE A 52 6.94 2.43 -10.07
C ILE A 52 5.97 3.00 -9.04
N ILE A 53 5.89 2.33 -7.89
CA ILE A 53 5.01 2.68 -6.77
C ILE A 53 5.85 2.91 -5.54
N ARG A 54 5.40 3.79 -4.64
CA ARG A 54 5.89 3.82 -3.26
C ARG A 54 5.00 2.91 -2.43
N PRO A 55 5.53 1.82 -1.84
CA PRO A 55 4.77 0.99 -0.91
C PRO A 55 4.29 1.84 0.27
N GLN A 56 2.98 1.83 0.52
CA GLN A 56 2.39 2.54 1.65
C GLN A 56 1.04 1.93 2.00
N LEU A 57 0.69 2.01 3.29
CA LEU A 57 -0.66 1.81 3.79
C LEU A 57 -1.24 3.18 4.10
N GLN A 58 -2.40 3.50 3.54
CA GLN A 58 -2.98 4.84 3.67
C GLN A 58 -4.46 4.76 4.04
N VAL A 59 -4.86 5.64 4.96
CA VAL A 59 -6.27 5.90 5.25
C VAL A 59 -6.82 6.91 4.24
N ILE A 60 -7.95 6.58 3.62
CA ILE A 60 -8.69 7.43 2.68
C ILE A 60 -10.03 7.80 3.34
N HIS A 61 -10.25 9.09 3.47
CA HIS A 61 -11.46 9.69 4.02
C HIS A 61 -11.64 11.09 3.43
N GLU A 62 -12.86 11.61 3.41
CA GLU A 62 -13.16 12.94 2.86
C GLU A 62 -12.39 14.06 3.56
N ASN A 63 -12.15 13.91 4.86
CA ASN A 63 -11.41 14.87 5.70
C ASN A 63 -9.94 14.45 5.93
N ALA A 64 -9.38 13.62 5.05
CA ALA A 64 -7.99 13.20 5.16
C ALA A 64 -7.04 14.34 4.75
N LEU A 65 -6.14 14.71 5.67
CA LEU A 65 -4.94 15.48 5.39
C LEU A 65 -3.75 14.53 5.23
N ARG A 66 -2.61 15.03 4.70
CA ARG A 66 -1.46 14.18 4.30
C ARG A 66 -1.00 13.17 5.35
N HIS A 67 -1.09 13.52 6.64
CA HIS A 67 -0.58 12.71 7.75
C HIS A 67 -1.61 12.39 8.82
N PHE A 68 -2.84 12.91 8.71
CA PHE A 68 -3.89 12.67 9.69
C PHE A 68 -5.27 12.78 9.05
N THR A 69 -6.27 12.18 9.66
CA THR A 69 -7.66 12.26 9.22
C THR A 69 -8.54 12.55 10.42
N PHE A 70 -9.50 13.47 10.27
CA PHE A 70 -10.54 13.68 11.28
C PHE A 70 -11.83 12.99 10.87
N ILE A 71 -12.41 12.22 11.79
CA ILE A 71 -13.74 11.64 11.65
C ILE A 71 -14.61 12.28 12.73
N ASP A 72 -15.50 13.18 12.31
CA ASP A 72 -16.37 13.90 13.22
C ASP A 72 -17.68 13.14 13.45
N PHE A 73 -18.03 12.95 14.72
CA PHE A 73 -19.24 12.27 15.16
C PHE A 73 -20.21 13.31 15.74
N PRO A 74 -21.35 13.59 15.06
CA PRO A 74 -22.33 14.50 15.61
C PRO A 74 -22.97 13.91 16.87
N LYS A 75 -23.51 14.77 17.72
CA LYS A 75 -24.25 14.36 18.92
C LYS A 75 -25.39 13.39 18.55
N THR A 76 -25.45 12.27 19.24
CA THR A 76 -26.54 11.29 19.13
C THR A 76 -27.51 11.42 20.31
N TYR A 77 -28.72 10.90 20.13
CA TYR A 77 -29.69 10.78 21.22
C TYR A 77 -29.38 9.54 22.06
N VAL A 78 -29.81 9.54 23.32
CA VAL A 78 -29.62 8.37 24.21
C VAL A 78 -30.28 7.14 23.58
N GLY A 79 -29.52 6.04 23.47
CA GLY A 79 -29.98 4.80 22.85
C GLY A 79 -29.82 4.74 21.33
N THR A 80 -29.26 5.77 20.69
CA THR A 80 -28.91 5.73 19.27
C THR A 80 -27.41 5.72 19.06
N SER A 81 -26.97 5.07 17.99
CA SER A 81 -25.59 5.07 17.52
C SER A 81 -25.50 5.64 16.12
N THR A 82 -24.32 6.14 15.76
CA THR A 82 -24.02 6.58 14.40
C THR A 82 -22.74 5.90 13.96
N SER A 83 -22.66 5.51 12.69
CA SER A 83 -21.46 4.90 12.14
C SER A 83 -20.84 5.80 11.10
N LYS A 84 -19.51 5.84 11.09
CA LYS A 84 -18.70 6.48 10.07
C LYS A 84 -17.78 5.44 9.43
N LEU A 85 -17.46 5.67 8.16
CA LEU A 85 -16.64 4.76 7.37
C LEU A 85 -15.36 5.46 6.94
N PHE A 86 -14.24 4.75 7.00
CA PHE A 86 -13.03 5.14 6.29
C PHE A 86 -12.46 3.93 5.54
N LEU A 87 -11.60 4.20 4.57
CA LEU A 87 -10.94 3.17 3.78
C LEU A 87 -9.49 3.05 4.21
N ILE A 88 -9.01 1.83 4.42
CA ILE A 88 -7.58 1.54 4.45
C ILE A 88 -7.20 1.00 3.08
N LYS A 89 -6.16 1.53 2.46
CA LYS A 89 -5.66 1.08 1.16
C LYS A 89 -4.20 0.67 1.23
N ASN A 90 -3.91 -0.54 0.76
CA ASN A 90 -2.56 -1.01 0.52
C ASN A 90 -2.14 -0.57 -0.89
N PHE A 91 -1.20 0.36 -1.01
CA PHE A 91 -0.63 0.78 -2.30
C PHE A 91 0.57 -0.05 -2.72
N SER A 92 0.94 -1.09 -1.95
CA SER A 92 2.10 -1.93 -2.21
C SER A 92 1.76 -3.05 -3.22
N SER A 93 2.79 -3.50 -3.94
CA SER A 93 2.72 -4.66 -4.84
C SER A 93 2.76 -6.01 -4.10
N LEU A 94 2.94 -5.97 -2.78
CA LEU A 94 2.99 -7.11 -1.88
C LEU A 94 1.82 -7.07 -0.90
N PRO A 95 1.40 -8.23 -0.36
CA PRO A 95 0.51 -8.28 0.79
C PRO A 95 1.11 -7.54 1.98
N GLY A 96 0.25 -6.96 2.81
CA GLY A 96 0.61 -6.26 4.04
C GLY A 96 -0.31 -6.62 5.19
N ILE A 97 0.00 -6.12 6.37
CA ILE A 97 -0.84 -6.27 7.57
C ILE A 97 -1.15 -4.87 8.09
N TYR A 98 -2.36 -4.66 8.58
CA TYR A 98 -2.73 -3.46 9.31
C TYR A 98 -3.20 -3.81 10.72
N CYS A 99 -3.01 -2.85 11.63
CA CYS A 99 -3.54 -2.87 12.99
C CYS A 99 -3.96 -1.45 13.36
N ILE A 100 -5.08 -1.32 14.06
CA ILE A 100 -5.65 -0.08 14.56
C ILE A 100 -5.40 -0.05 16.07
N LEU A 101 -4.67 0.97 16.49
CA LEU A 101 -4.24 1.19 17.86
C LEU A 101 -4.78 2.54 18.35
N ALA A 102 -4.77 2.72 19.66
CA ALA A 102 -5.10 3.98 20.31
C ALA A 102 -3.85 4.61 20.89
N GLU A 103 -3.84 5.94 20.94
CA GLU A 103 -2.84 6.70 21.67
C GLU A 103 -3.46 7.18 22.99
N VAL A 104 -2.85 6.81 24.11
CA VAL A 104 -3.30 7.18 25.45
C VAL A 104 -2.10 7.61 26.28
N ASP A 105 -2.09 8.87 26.73
CA ASP A 105 -0.96 9.50 27.44
C ASP A 105 0.37 9.28 26.69
N ASP A 106 0.41 9.70 25.42
CA ASP A 106 1.55 9.57 24.50
C ASP A 106 2.05 8.13 24.28
N THR A 107 1.23 7.12 24.65
CA THR A 107 1.56 5.71 24.51
C THR A 107 0.61 5.02 23.53
N ILE A 108 1.17 4.30 22.56
CA ILE A 108 0.39 3.49 21.63
C ILE A 108 0.02 2.17 22.29
N VAL A 109 -1.28 1.89 22.40
CA VAL A 109 -1.86 0.73 23.08
C VAL A 109 -2.98 0.10 22.24
N ASP A 110 -3.37 -1.12 22.58
CA ASP A 110 -4.54 -1.74 21.95
C ASP A 110 -5.84 -1.06 22.41
N LEU A 111 -6.87 -1.10 21.55
CA LEU A 111 -8.16 -0.45 21.81
C LEU A 111 -8.83 -0.96 23.10
N ARG A 112 -8.64 -2.23 23.49
CA ARG A 112 -9.26 -2.78 24.72
C ARG A 112 -8.59 -2.21 25.96
N TYR A 113 -7.27 -2.03 25.94
CA TYR A 113 -6.56 -1.34 27.01
C TYR A 113 -6.99 0.14 27.09
N ALA A 114 -7.11 0.82 25.95
CA ALA A 114 -7.57 2.20 25.91
C ALA A 114 -8.97 2.39 26.51
N SER A 115 -9.95 1.54 26.15
CA SER A 115 -11.30 1.59 26.72
C SER A 115 -11.35 1.37 28.24
N ARG A 116 -10.38 0.64 28.82
CA ARG A 116 -10.28 0.48 30.28
C ARG A 116 -9.66 1.69 30.97
N LYS A 117 -8.81 2.43 30.27
CA LYS A 117 -8.03 3.55 30.83
C LYS A 117 -8.75 4.89 30.70
N GLN A 118 -9.49 5.11 29.60
CA GLN A 118 -10.18 6.37 29.32
C GLN A 118 -11.62 6.13 28.86
N ALA A 119 -12.55 6.91 29.40
CA ALA A 119 -13.98 6.78 29.13
C ALA A 119 -14.34 7.10 27.67
N ASP A 120 -13.59 7.99 27.00
CA ASP A 120 -13.85 8.36 25.61
C ASP A 120 -13.78 7.14 24.68
N PHE A 121 -12.82 6.23 24.89
CA PHE A 121 -12.68 4.98 24.14
C PHE A 121 -13.76 3.93 24.46
N GLN A 122 -14.63 4.17 25.45
CA GLN A 122 -15.77 3.28 25.73
C GLN A 122 -16.98 3.62 24.85
N ASN A 123 -17.03 4.84 24.31
CA ASN A 123 -18.13 5.31 23.47
C ASN A 123 -17.91 5.01 21.98
N PHE A 124 -16.75 4.48 21.61
CA PHE A 124 -16.40 4.13 20.24
C PHE A 124 -16.08 2.65 20.10
N SER A 125 -16.45 2.07 18.97
CA SER A 125 -16.11 0.71 18.58
C SER A 125 -15.66 0.66 17.13
N VAL A 126 -14.64 -0.17 16.85
CA VAL A 126 -14.09 -0.36 15.51
C VAL A 126 -14.27 -1.83 15.12
N LYS A 127 -15.02 -2.11 14.05
CA LYS A 127 -15.40 -3.48 13.70
C LYS A 127 -14.25 -4.36 13.18
N GLN A 128 -13.20 -3.76 12.64
CA GLN A 128 -12.04 -4.48 12.09
C GLN A 128 -10.75 -3.79 12.55
N VAL A 129 -10.19 -4.26 13.66
CA VAL A 129 -9.01 -3.66 14.28
C VAL A 129 -7.70 -4.15 13.66
N GLU A 130 -7.71 -5.26 12.95
CA GLU A 130 -6.53 -5.82 12.30
C GLU A 130 -6.88 -6.70 11.10
N GLY A 131 -5.91 -6.92 10.22
CA GLY A 131 -6.06 -7.88 9.13
C GLY A 131 -4.90 -7.87 8.12
N ILE A 132 -4.86 -8.92 7.31
CA ILE A 132 -3.94 -9.05 6.17
C ILE A 132 -4.60 -8.42 4.96
N MET A 133 -3.95 -7.49 4.26
CA MET A 133 -4.42 -6.90 3.01
C MET A 133 -3.59 -7.38 1.82
N GLU A 134 -4.26 -7.84 0.78
CA GLU A 134 -3.64 -8.19 -0.49
C GLU A 134 -3.06 -6.95 -1.19
N LYS A 135 -2.23 -7.20 -2.21
CA LYS A 135 -1.67 -6.13 -3.05
C LYS A 135 -2.78 -5.29 -3.66
N PHE A 136 -2.65 -3.96 -3.55
CA PHE A 136 -3.62 -3.00 -4.09
C PHE A 136 -5.05 -3.10 -3.52
N GLU A 137 -5.26 -3.86 -2.44
CA GLU A 137 -6.57 -4.01 -1.78
C GLU A 137 -6.98 -2.72 -1.06
N SER A 138 -8.28 -2.50 -0.99
CA SER A 138 -8.89 -1.49 -0.13
C SER A 138 -9.91 -2.16 0.80
N ARG A 139 -9.93 -1.75 2.08
CA ARG A 139 -10.86 -2.25 3.08
C ARG A 139 -11.65 -1.12 3.70
N ILE A 140 -12.95 -1.34 3.85
CA ILE A 140 -13.85 -0.44 4.57
C ILE A 140 -13.74 -0.78 6.05
N VAL A 141 -13.44 0.22 6.86
CA VAL A 141 -13.48 0.14 8.32
C VAL A 141 -14.62 1.00 8.81
N GLU A 142 -15.47 0.40 9.64
CA GLU A 142 -16.57 1.07 10.32
C GLU A 142 -16.17 1.40 11.75
N VAL A 143 -16.39 2.67 12.11
CA VAL A 143 -16.32 3.17 13.48
C VAL A 143 -17.72 3.58 13.89
N THR A 144 -18.18 3.06 15.01
CA THR A 144 -19.48 3.38 15.61
C THR A 144 -19.28 4.02 16.97
#